data_AF-A0A645ELF5-F1
#
_entry.id   AF-A0A645ELF5-F1
#
_cell.length_a   1.000
_cell.length_b   1.000
_cell.length_c   1.000
_cell.angle_alpha   90.00
_cell.angle_beta   90.00
_cell.angle_gamma   90.00
#
_symmetry.space_group_name_H-M   'P 1'
#
loop_
_entity.id
_entity.type
_entity.pdbx_description
1 polymer ?
#
loop_
_entity_poly.entity_id
_entity_poly.type
_entity_poly.pdbx_seq_one_letter_code
_entity_poly.pdbx_strand_id
1 'polypeptide(L)'
;MPKLKAYYEILKQRENETHPGFVSTLYAPQDDHQIRKDERVFYTRQNALYLDNMLFLISREIPADYQAYFIAPLLAEASIHVNTAGVFKGFYKDENGIGAFGASGKHALSRILKPISLPFPVFSAYETTNMIYQCDANQLLDQLPLVDICYLDPPYNQHPYGSNYFMLNCLAKNEQPTDLSLVSGIPTDWQRSNYNNRQRLKQELEDVINRVRARYVLLSFNNEGFLSKEDLIKMLDKYGELKIIETKYNAYRGSRNLKNRSIHVKEFLFLLKKSSTQ
;
A
#
# COMPACT_ATOMS: atom_id res chain seq x y z
N MET A 1 16.55 -8.62 20.17
CA MET A 1 17.54 -8.50 19.07
C MET A 1 18.30 -9.78 18.73
N PRO A 2 18.94 -10.53 19.66
CA PRO A 2 19.73 -11.72 19.30
C PRO A 2 18.94 -12.81 18.54
N LYS A 3 17.70 -13.08 18.96
CA LYS A 3 16.79 -14.03 18.27
C LYS A 3 16.49 -13.61 16.83
N LEU A 4 16.18 -12.34 16.58
CA LEU A 4 15.92 -11.81 15.24
C LEU A 4 17.13 -11.97 14.31
N LYS A 5 18.35 -11.74 14.83
CA LYS A 5 19.57 -11.98 14.05
C LYS A 5 19.72 -13.46 13.70
N ALA A 6 19.53 -14.37 14.68
CA ALA A 6 19.61 -15.80 14.41
C ALA A 6 18.58 -16.26 13.36
N TYR A 7 17.34 -15.78 13.45
CA TYR A 7 16.29 -16.05 12.46
C TYR A 7 16.64 -15.49 11.08
N TYR A 8 17.19 -14.27 11.01
CA TYR A 8 17.66 -13.69 9.76
C TYR A 8 18.75 -14.55 9.11
N GLU A 9 19.73 -15.01 9.88
CA GLU A 9 20.80 -15.88 9.35
C GLU A 9 20.24 -17.19 8.80
N ILE A 10 19.25 -17.80 9.45
CA ILE A 10 18.57 -19.01 8.93
C ILE A 10 17.94 -18.73 7.56
N LEU A 11 17.21 -17.62 7.42
CA LEU A 11 16.59 -17.23 6.14
C LEU A 11 17.65 -16.97 5.06
N LYS A 12 18.74 -16.27 5.41
CA LYS A 12 19.82 -15.91 4.48
C LYS A 12 20.63 -17.12 4.02
N GLN A 13 20.90 -18.08 4.88
CA GLN A 13 21.61 -19.32 4.50
C GLN A 13 20.83 -20.15 3.47
N ARG A 14 19.50 -20.02 3.46
CA ARG A 14 18.58 -20.79 2.63
C ARG A 14 17.96 -19.96 1.50
N GLU A 15 18.47 -18.75 1.26
CA GLU A 15 17.81 -17.82 0.34
C GLU A 15 17.85 -18.24 -1.14
N ASN A 16 18.81 -19.10 -1.48
CA ASN A 16 18.98 -19.66 -2.81
C ASN A 16 18.19 -20.96 -3.02
N GLU A 17 17.47 -21.45 -2.00
CA GLU A 17 16.51 -22.54 -2.19
C GLU A 17 15.37 -22.09 -3.11
N THR A 18 14.69 -23.05 -3.73
CA THR A 18 13.61 -22.76 -4.67
C THR A 18 12.36 -23.50 -4.24
N HIS A 19 11.41 -22.74 -3.68
CA HIS A 19 10.07 -23.19 -3.35
C HIS A 19 9.07 -22.34 -4.14
N PRO A 20 8.71 -22.75 -5.37
CA PRO A 20 7.73 -22.02 -6.17
C PRO A 20 6.38 -21.96 -5.47
N GLY A 21 5.71 -20.82 -5.56
CA GLY A 21 4.42 -20.55 -4.96
C GLY A 21 3.54 -19.73 -5.90
N PHE A 22 2.60 -19.00 -5.32
CA PHE A 22 1.61 -18.27 -6.10
C PHE A 22 2.21 -17.06 -6.84
N VAL A 23 3.29 -16.46 -6.33
CA VAL A 23 3.89 -15.26 -6.94
C VAL A 23 4.51 -15.62 -8.29
N SER A 24 5.36 -16.64 -8.31
CA SER A 24 6.03 -17.10 -9.52
C SER A 24 5.09 -17.81 -10.49
N THR A 25 4.00 -18.42 -9.99
CA THR A 25 2.99 -19.07 -10.84
C THR A 25 2.01 -18.08 -11.46
N LEU A 26 1.56 -17.06 -10.72
CA LEU A 26 0.43 -16.22 -11.14
C LEU A 26 0.83 -14.80 -11.56
N TYR A 27 2.02 -14.33 -11.19
CA TYR A 27 2.41 -12.92 -11.31
C TYR A 27 3.78 -12.67 -11.96
N ALA A 28 4.41 -13.71 -12.51
CA ALA A 28 5.64 -13.62 -13.29
C ALA A 28 5.57 -14.50 -14.55
N PRO A 29 6.31 -14.16 -15.62
CA PRO A 29 6.42 -15.03 -16.79
C PRO A 29 7.25 -16.29 -16.46
N GLN A 30 7.10 -17.34 -17.26
CA GLN A 30 7.94 -18.54 -17.13
C GLN A 30 9.38 -18.31 -17.64
N ASP A 31 9.53 -17.47 -18.67
CA ASP A 31 10.81 -17.04 -19.23
C ASP A 31 10.79 -15.51 -19.45
N ASP A 32 11.67 -14.79 -18.73
CA ASP A 32 11.78 -13.33 -18.80
C ASP A 32 12.19 -12.83 -20.20
N HIS A 33 12.79 -13.69 -21.04
CA HIS A 33 13.21 -13.37 -22.40
C HIS A 33 12.16 -13.75 -23.47
N GLN A 34 11.15 -14.55 -23.11
CA GLN A 34 10.12 -15.08 -24.02
C GLN A 34 8.73 -14.99 -23.39
N ILE A 35 8.33 -13.79 -23.02
CA ILE A 35 7.05 -13.50 -22.38
C ILE A 35 5.89 -13.79 -23.34
N ARG A 36 4.88 -14.51 -22.85
CA ARG A 36 3.66 -14.87 -23.59
C ARG A 36 2.52 -13.89 -23.29
N LYS A 37 1.55 -13.81 -24.22
CA LYS A 37 0.45 -12.83 -24.18
C LYS A 37 -0.40 -12.87 -22.90
N ASP A 38 -0.58 -14.04 -22.31
CA ASP A 38 -1.44 -14.26 -21.15
C ASP A 38 -0.66 -14.31 -19.82
N GLU A 39 0.66 -14.11 -19.86
CA GLU A 39 1.47 -14.05 -18.65
C GLU A 39 1.38 -12.68 -18.00
N ARG A 40 1.31 -12.70 -16.67
CA ARG A 40 1.43 -11.49 -15.86
C ARG A 40 2.90 -11.24 -15.58
N VAL A 41 3.29 -9.98 -15.72
CA VAL A 41 4.70 -9.57 -15.63
C VAL A 41 4.85 -8.53 -14.56
N PHE A 42 4.47 -8.85 -13.32
CA PHE A 42 4.68 -7.96 -12.17
C PHE A 42 6.11 -8.05 -11.66
N TYR A 43 6.70 -9.23 -11.75
CA TYR A 43 8.06 -9.53 -11.30
C TYR A 43 8.82 -10.29 -12.38
N THR A 44 10.15 -10.22 -12.33
CA THR A 44 11.01 -11.18 -13.02
C THR A 44 10.78 -12.58 -12.44
N ARG A 45 11.05 -13.62 -13.23
CA ARG A 45 10.94 -15.00 -12.76
C ARG A 45 11.80 -15.23 -11.51
N GLN A 46 13.02 -14.69 -11.51
CA GLN A 46 13.93 -14.76 -10.35
C GLN A 46 13.33 -14.09 -9.11
N ASN A 47 12.82 -12.85 -9.23
CA ASN A 47 12.26 -12.12 -8.08
C ASN A 47 11.01 -12.80 -7.54
N ALA A 48 10.16 -13.34 -8.42
CA ALA A 48 8.97 -14.05 -8.00
C ALA A 48 9.29 -15.35 -7.25
N LEU A 49 10.28 -16.12 -7.73
CA LEU A 49 10.76 -17.32 -7.04
C LEU A 49 11.40 -16.97 -5.68
N TYR A 50 12.15 -15.87 -5.60
CA TYR A 50 12.72 -15.39 -4.34
C TYR A 50 11.62 -15.03 -3.33
N LEU A 51 10.60 -14.30 -3.77
CA LEU A 51 9.46 -13.95 -2.92
C LEU A 51 8.74 -15.20 -2.41
N ASP A 52 8.43 -16.16 -3.28
CA ASP A 52 7.81 -17.42 -2.86
C ASP A 52 8.70 -18.20 -1.88
N ASN A 53 10.02 -18.29 -2.14
CA ASN A 53 10.96 -18.96 -1.25
C ASN A 53 11.00 -18.29 0.14
N MET A 54 11.11 -16.96 0.19
CA MET A 54 11.15 -16.24 1.46
C MET A 54 9.86 -16.38 2.25
N LEU A 55 8.70 -16.28 1.58
CA LEU A 55 7.41 -16.48 2.24
C LEU A 55 7.27 -17.90 2.80
N PHE A 56 7.70 -18.91 2.03
CA PHE A 56 7.74 -20.29 2.48
C PHE A 56 8.62 -20.44 3.73
N LEU A 57 9.87 -19.98 3.67
CA LEU A 57 10.82 -20.09 4.78
C LEU A 57 10.36 -19.31 6.01
N ILE A 58 9.82 -18.10 5.86
CA ILE A 58 9.27 -17.32 6.97
C ILE A 58 8.14 -18.08 7.66
N SER A 59 7.21 -18.66 6.88
CA SER A 59 6.08 -19.40 7.44
C SER A 59 6.47 -20.70 8.15
N ARG A 60 7.56 -21.34 7.70
CA ARG A 60 8.02 -22.64 8.20
C ARG A 60 9.00 -22.53 9.37
N GLU A 61 9.96 -21.62 9.28
CA GLU A 61 11.11 -21.57 10.18
C GLU A 61 10.96 -20.52 11.28
N ILE A 62 10.11 -19.50 11.06
CA ILE A 62 10.03 -18.35 11.97
C ILE A 62 8.74 -18.43 12.81
N PRO A 63 8.84 -18.33 14.15
CA PRO A 63 7.65 -18.28 15.01
C PRO A 63 6.75 -17.11 14.65
N ALA A 64 5.43 -17.29 14.77
CA ALA A 64 4.41 -16.32 14.32
C ALA A 64 4.69 -14.87 14.78
N ASP A 65 5.02 -14.68 16.06
CA ASP A 65 5.30 -13.36 16.65
C ASP A 65 6.51 -12.63 16.02
N TYR A 66 7.36 -13.35 15.29
CA TYR A 66 8.55 -12.81 14.63
C TYR A 66 8.40 -12.63 13.12
N GLN A 67 7.38 -13.25 12.50
CA GLN A 67 7.25 -13.26 11.03
C GLN A 67 7.09 -11.85 10.45
N ALA A 68 6.33 -10.98 11.12
CA ALA A 68 6.08 -9.62 10.67
C ALA A 68 7.38 -8.80 10.47
N TYR A 69 8.43 -9.07 11.27
CA TYR A 69 9.72 -8.40 11.13
C TYR A 69 10.48 -8.75 9.86
N PHE A 70 10.13 -9.86 9.20
CA PHE A 70 10.73 -10.27 7.93
C PHE A 70 9.77 -10.04 6.75
N ILE A 71 8.47 -10.19 6.95
CA ILE A 71 7.46 -9.87 5.94
C ILE A 71 7.50 -8.38 5.61
N ALA A 72 7.55 -7.48 6.60
CA ALA A 72 7.55 -6.04 6.37
C ALA A 72 8.67 -5.55 5.43
N PRO A 73 9.96 -5.86 5.67
CA PRO A 73 11.02 -5.52 4.72
C PRO A 73 10.90 -6.24 3.37
N LEU A 74 10.39 -7.48 3.33
CA LEU A 74 10.14 -8.19 2.07
C LEU A 74 9.09 -7.49 1.20
N LEU A 75 8.00 -6.99 1.82
CA LEU A 75 6.97 -6.21 1.14
C LEU A 75 7.52 -4.91 0.55
N ALA A 76 8.46 -4.25 1.25
CA ALA A 76 9.11 -3.05 0.75
C ALA A 76 9.93 -3.36 -0.51
N GLU A 77 10.73 -4.42 -0.50
CA GLU A 77 11.48 -4.86 -1.69
C GLU A 77 10.54 -5.28 -2.83
N ALA A 78 9.47 -6.01 -2.53
CA ALA A 78 8.45 -6.39 -3.50
C ALA A 78 7.75 -5.17 -4.12
N SER A 79 7.61 -4.06 -3.38
CA SER A 79 7.07 -2.80 -3.90
C SER A 79 8.09 -2.05 -4.75
N ILE A 80 9.36 -2.02 -4.35
CA ILE A 80 10.43 -1.35 -5.09
C ILE A 80 10.69 -2.03 -6.43
N HIS A 81 10.66 -3.36 -6.49
CA HIS A 81 11.08 -4.15 -7.65
C HIS A 81 9.94 -4.57 -8.58
N VAL A 82 8.73 -4.02 -8.40
CA VAL A 82 7.57 -4.35 -9.24
C VAL A 82 7.58 -3.62 -10.60
N ASN A 83 7.12 -4.30 -11.65
CA ASN A 83 6.98 -3.78 -13.01
C ASN A 83 5.66 -2.99 -13.22
N THR A 84 5.46 -1.92 -12.46
CA THR A 84 4.25 -1.07 -12.55
C THR A 84 4.57 0.42 -12.47
N ALA A 85 3.55 1.25 -12.72
CA ALA A 85 3.57 2.69 -12.50
C ALA A 85 3.12 3.06 -11.07
N GLY A 86 3.65 2.39 -10.05
CA GLY A 86 3.41 2.74 -8.64
C GLY A 86 2.14 2.16 -8.00
N VAL A 87 1.27 1.49 -8.76
CA VAL A 87 0.16 0.68 -8.21
C VAL A 87 0.11 -0.68 -8.90
N PHE A 88 -0.39 -1.69 -8.21
CA PHE A 88 -0.46 -3.08 -8.68
C PHE A 88 -1.65 -3.37 -9.59
N LYS A 89 -2.50 -2.38 -9.89
CA LYS A 89 -3.69 -2.57 -10.73
C LYS A 89 -3.38 -3.00 -12.17
N GLY A 90 -2.13 -2.85 -12.61
CA GLY A 90 -1.66 -3.38 -13.88
C GLY A 90 -0.15 -3.33 -13.97
N PHE A 91 0.41 -4.18 -14.83
CA PHE A 91 1.83 -4.24 -15.17
C PHE A 91 2.11 -3.62 -16.54
N TYR A 92 3.36 -3.30 -16.81
CA TYR A 92 3.75 -2.74 -18.09
C TYR A 92 3.62 -3.75 -19.24
N LYS A 93 3.20 -3.25 -20.40
CA LYS A 93 3.02 -4.00 -21.64
C LYS A 93 3.71 -3.29 -22.80
N ASP A 94 4.04 -4.05 -23.83
CA ASP A 94 4.52 -3.52 -25.10
C ASP A 94 3.37 -2.98 -25.97
N GLU A 95 3.69 -2.60 -27.21
CA GLU A 95 2.72 -2.12 -28.21
C GLU A 95 1.73 -3.18 -28.69
N ASN A 96 2.08 -4.46 -28.58
CA ASN A 96 1.24 -5.60 -28.93
C ASN A 96 0.34 -6.05 -27.76
N GLY A 97 0.45 -5.40 -26.60
CA GLY A 97 -0.31 -5.71 -25.40
C GLY A 97 0.19 -6.94 -24.63
N ILE A 98 1.39 -7.43 -24.97
CA ILE A 98 2.11 -8.49 -24.26
C ILE A 98 2.85 -7.84 -23.09
N GLY A 99 2.97 -8.55 -21.96
CA GLY A 99 3.72 -8.04 -20.82
C GLY A 99 5.18 -7.73 -21.17
N ALA A 100 5.71 -6.63 -20.66
CA ALA A 100 7.09 -6.23 -20.93
C ALA A 100 7.66 -5.44 -19.75
N PHE A 101 8.89 -5.74 -19.35
CA PHE A 101 9.59 -4.99 -18.32
C PHE A 101 9.89 -3.56 -18.80
N GLY A 102 9.39 -2.57 -18.05
CA GLY A 102 9.59 -1.15 -18.39
C GLY A 102 8.80 -0.64 -19.60
N ALA A 103 7.81 -1.40 -20.09
CA ALA A 103 7.02 -1.12 -21.30
C ALA A 103 7.92 -1.02 -22.56
N SER A 104 7.36 -0.55 -23.69
CA SER A 104 8.14 -0.33 -24.93
C SER A 104 9.35 0.59 -24.73
N GLY A 105 9.27 1.54 -23.80
CA GLY A 105 10.34 2.49 -23.50
C GLY A 105 11.45 1.96 -22.60
N LYS A 106 11.36 0.73 -22.09
CA LYS A 106 12.36 0.11 -21.18
C LYS A 106 12.71 1.00 -19.98
N HIS A 107 11.70 1.65 -19.41
CA HIS A 107 11.90 2.56 -18.28
C HIS A 107 12.15 1.81 -16.98
N ALA A 108 13.01 2.38 -16.12
CA ALA A 108 13.29 1.87 -14.78
C ALA A 108 13.76 0.40 -14.71
N LEU A 109 14.36 -0.14 -15.78
CA LEU A 109 14.87 -1.53 -15.80
C LEU A 109 15.88 -1.81 -14.69
N SER A 110 16.76 -0.85 -14.37
CA SER A 110 17.71 -1.00 -13.26
C SER A 110 17.03 -1.25 -11.92
N ARG A 111 15.82 -0.72 -11.73
CA ARG A 111 14.98 -0.99 -10.56
C ARG A 111 14.24 -2.32 -10.74
N ILE A 112 13.50 -2.49 -11.83
CA ILE A 112 12.61 -3.65 -12.04
C ILE A 112 13.36 -4.98 -12.08
N LEU A 113 14.54 -5.00 -12.71
CA LEU A 113 15.34 -6.22 -12.91
C LEU A 113 16.33 -6.48 -11.77
N LYS A 114 16.47 -5.56 -10.81
CA LYS A 114 17.38 -5.78 -9.68
C LYS A 114 16.86 -6.97 -8.85
N PRO A 115 17.73 -7.95 -8.51
CA PRO A 115 17.36 -9.05 -7.65
C PRO A 115 16.89 -8.55 -6.27
N ILE A 116 15.76 -9.08 -5.83
CA ILE A 116 15.27 -8.89 -4.45
C ILE A 116 16.18 -9.67 -3.51
N SER A 117 16.49 -9.07 -2.36
CA SER A 117 17.10 -9.75 -1.21
C SER A 117 16.42 -9.23 0.04
N LEU A 118 16.11 -10.11 1.00
CA LEU A 118 15.54 -9.74 2.29
C LEU A 118 16.53 -8.87 3.09
N PRO A 119 16.23 -7.58 3.36
CA PRO A 119 17.05 -6.78 4.25
C PRO A 119 16.73 -7.12 5.71
N PHE A 120 17.69 -6.89 6.60
CA PHE A 120 17.43 -6.97 8.04
C PHE A 120 16.46 -5.85 8.45
N PRO A 121 15.45 -6.12 9.29
CA PRO A 121 14.50 -5.10 9.73
C PRO A 121 15.18 -3.91 10.40
N VAL A 122 14.71 -2.71 10.05
CA VAL A 122 15.17 -1.45 10.65
C VAL A 122 14.35 -1.15 11.89
N PHE A 123 15.02 -0.81 12.99
CA PHE A 123 14.39 -0.49 14.27
C PHE A 123 14.63 0.96 14.65
N SER A 124 13.66 1.54 15.35
CA SER A 124 13.82 2.83 16.03
C SER A 124 14.95 2.75 17.06
N ALA A 125 15.69 3.84 17.22
CA ALA A 125 16.63 4.02 18.33
C ALA A 125 15.93 4.32 19.67
N TYR A 126 14.61 4.52 19.63
CA TYR A 126 13.77 4.84 20.78
C TYR A 126 12.74 3.76 21.02
N GLU A 127 12.47 3.48 22.29
CA GLU A 127 11.41 2.61 22.74
C GLU A 127 10.16 3.43 23.04
N THR A 128 9.00 2.92 22.61
CA THR A 128 7.71 3.49 22.92
C THR A 128 6.68 2.38 22.97
N THR A 129 5.65 2.54 23.79
CA THR A 129 4.48 1.69 23.73
C THR A 129 3.76 1.95 22.41
N ASN A 130 3.50 0.88 21.66
CA ASN A 130 2.79 0.94 20.39
C ASN A 130 1.58 0.01 20.46
N MET A 131 0.44 0.47 19.93
CA MET A 131 -0.75 -0.34 19.75
C MET A 131 -1.10 -0.36 18.27
N ILE A 132 -1.20 -1.56 17.69
CA ILE A 132 -1.48 -1.77 16.28
C ILE A 132 -2.77 -2.56 16.17
N TYR A 133 -3.68 -2.07 15.32
CA TYR A 133 -5.00 -2.67 15.11
C TYR A 133 -5.23 -2.93 13.62
N GLN A 134 -5.90 -4.05 13.33
CA GLN A 134 -6.38 -4.38 11.99
C GLN A 134 -7.91 -4.52 12.03
N CYS A 135 -8.60 -3.40 11.90
CA CYS A 135 -10.07 -3.36 11.88
C CYS A 135 -10.55 -2.11 11.12
N ASP A 136 -11.86 -1.95 11.01
CA ASP A 136 -12.44 -0.70 10.54
C ASP A 136 -12.07 0.45 11.49
N ALA A 137 -11.50 1.54 10.96
CA ALA A 137 -11.00 2.64 11.77
C ALA A 137 -12.11 3.39 12.49
N ASN A 138 -13.31 3.52 11.88
CA ASN A 138 -14.46 4.14 12.52
C ASN A 138 -14.92 3.28 13.71
N GLN A 139 -14.88 1.94 13.60
CA GLN A 139 -15.25 1.04 14.70
C GLN A 139 -14.25 1.04 15.86
N LEU A 140 -12.99 1.43 15.61
CA LEU A 140 -11.93 1.44 16.61
C LEU A 140 -12.01 2.62 17.58
N LEU A 141 -12.59 3.75 17.16
CA LEU A 141 -12.45 5.05 17.85
C LEU A 141 -12.86 5.01 19.33
N ASP A 142 -13.91 4.27 19.66
CA ASP A 142 -14.45 4.22 21.02
C ASP A 142 -13.54 3.43 21.98
N GLN A 143 -12.61 2.64 21.45
CA GLN A 143 -11.64 1.84 22.21
C GLN A 143 -10.32 2.59 22.44
N LEU A 144 -10.10 3.70 21.73
CA LEU A 144 -8.85 4.45 21.81
C LEU A 144 -8.84 5.43 22.99
N PRO A 145 -7.69 5.61 23.65
CA PRO A 145 -7.56 6.61 24.72
C PRO A 145 -7.65 8.03 24.15
N LEU A 146 -7.83 9.00 25.04
CA LEU A 146 -7.61 10.41 24.68
C LEU A 146 -6.14 10.62 24.29
N VAL A 147 -5.90 11.23 23.13
CA VAL A 147 -4.56 11.57 22.65
C VAL A 147 -4.42 13.08 22.43
N ASP A 148 -3.18 13.56 22.42
CA ASP A 148 -2.91 14.96 22.07
C ASP A 148 -3.17 15.24 20.59
N ILE A 149 -2.76 14.32 19.71
CA ILE A 149 -2.83 14.50 18.25
C ILE A 149 -3.33 13.21 17.61
N CYS A 150 -4.30 13.34 16.70
CA CYS A 150 -4.69 12.30 15.76
C CYS A 150 -4.37 12.75 14.34
N TYR A 151 -3.61 11.95 13.59
CA TYR A 151 -3.33 12.18 12.17
C TYR A 151 -4.19 11.24 11.32
N LEU A 152 -4.93 11.81 10.38
CA LEU A 152 -5.85 11.13 9.48
C LEU A 152 -5.40 11.36 8.03
N ASP A 153 -5.16 10.27 7.31
CA ASP A 153 -4.91 10.26 5.87
C ASP A 153 -5.82 9.20 5.21
N PRO A 154 -7.14 9.46 5.18
CA PRO A 154 -8.10 8.48 4.69
C PRO A 154 -8.06 8.38 3.16
N PRO A 155 -8.54 7.28 2.56
CA PRO A 155 -8.83 7.26 1.13
C PRO A 155 -9.81 8.39 0.80
N TYR A 156 -9.50 9.18 -0.24
CA TYR A 156 -10.30 10.37 -0.57
C TYR A 156 -10.91 10.36 -1.97
N ASN A 157 -10.71 9.29 -2.74
CA ASN A 157 -11.16 9.18 -4.13
C ASN A 157 -11.54 7.73 -4.50
N GLN A 158 -11.84 7.49 -5.78
CA GLN A 158 -12.27 6.18 -6.28
C GLN A 158 -11.18 5.10 -6.32
N HIS A 159 -9.93 5.41 -5.97
CA HIS A 159 -8.79 4.49 -6.10
C HIS A 159 -8.65 3.64 -4.83
N PRO A 160 -9.14 2.38 -4.81
CA PRO A 160 -9.23 1.59 -3.59
C PRO A 160 -7.89 0.92 -3.31
N TYR A 161 -7.36 1.11 -2.10
CA TYR A 161 -6.11 0.47 -1.67
C TYR A 161 -6.17 -1.06 -1.78
N GLY A 162 -7.30 -1.68 -1.43
CA GLY A 162 -7.48 -3.14 -1.49
C GLY A 162 -7.20 -3.72 -2.89
N SER A 163 -7.61 -3.02 -3.96
CA SER A 163 -7.34 -3.43 -5.34
C SER A 163 -6.03 -2.88 -5.90
N ASN A 164 -5.63 -1.66 -5.51
CA ASN A 164 -4.40 -1.03 -6.00
C ASN A 164 -3.13 -1.64 -5.43
N TYR A 165 -3.21 -2.26 -4.25
CA TYR A 165 -2.07 -2.87 -3.55
C TYR A 165 -2.35 -4.32 -3.17
N PHE A 166 -3.25 -4.99 -3.92
CA PHE A 166 -3.66 -6.36 -3.65
C PHE A 166 -2.47 -7.32 -3.54
N MET A 167 -1.41 -7.11 -4.33
CA MET A 167 -0.21 -7.94 -4.31
C MET A 167 0.45 -7.94 -2.93
N LEU A 168 0.57 -6.77 -2.31
CA LEU A 168 1.14 -6.65 -0.98
C LEU A 168 0.25 -7.36 0.07
N ASN A 169 -1.07 -7.32 -0.11
CA ASN A 169 -1.98 -8.09 0.75
C ASN A 169 -1.80 -9.60 0.56
N CYS A 170 -1.62 -10.08 -0.68
CA CYS A 170 -1.41 -11.50 -0.96
C CYS A 170 -0.08 -11.99 -0.34
N LEU A 171 1.00 -11.21 -0.53
CA LEU A 171 2.30 -11.49 0.06
C LEU A 171 2.25 -11.46 1.59
N ALA A 172 1.58 -10.47 2.19
CA ALA A 172 1.47 -10.34 3.64
C ALA A 172 0.72 -11.49 4.29
N LYS A 173 -0.34 -11.99 3.64
CA LYS A 173 -1.10 -13.15 4.09
C LYS A 173 -0.40 -14.48 3.78
N ASN A 174 0.49 -14.50 2.79
CA ASN A 174 1.09 -15.70 2.23
C ASN A 174 0.02 -16.74 1.81
N GLU A 175 -1.06 -16.26 1.19
CA GLU A 175 -2.19 -17.08 0.76
C GLU A 175 -2.35 -16.96 -0.76
N GLN A 176 -2.44 -18.10 -1.43
CA GLN A 176 -2.77 -18.13 -2.85
C GLN A 176 -4.23 -17.69 -3.04
N PRO A 177 -4.49 -16.63 -3.82
CA PRO A 177 -5.85 -16.23 -4.11
C PRO A 177 -6.56 -17.23 -5.04
N THR A 178 -7.85 -17.45 -4.79
CA THR A 178 -8.66 -18.46 -5.48
C THR A 178 -9.28 -17.92 -6.77
N ASP A 179 -9.93 -16.75 -6.68
CA ASP A 179 -10.66 -16.14 -7.79
C ASP A 179 -10.01 -14.84 -8.22
N LEU A 180 -9.54 -14.79 -9.46
CA LEU A 180 -8.71 -13.71 -9.96
C LEU A 180 -9.33 -12.98 -11.14
N SER A 181 -9.15 -11.65 -11.19
CA SER A 181 -9.41 -10.89 -12.41
C SER A 181 -8.47 -11.35 -13.53
N LEU A 182 -9.01 -11.47 -14.75
CA LEU A 182 -8.30 -12.06 -15.88
C LEU A 182 -6.94 -11.40 -16.13
N VAL A 183 -6.94 -10.07 -16.28
CA VAL A 183 -5.76 -9.31 -16.70
C VAL A 183 -4.74 -9.19 -15.57
N SER A 184 -5.11 -8.52 -14.48
CA SER A 184 -4.14 -8.14 -13.44
C SER A 184 -4.03 -9.16 -12.32
N GLY A 185 -4.91 -10.16 -12.27
CA GLY A 185 -4.87 -11.18 -11.22
C GLY A 185 -5.23 -10.63 -9.85
N ILE A 186 -6.14 -9.66 -9.79
CA ILE A 186 -6.61 -9.09 -8.52
C ILE A 186 -7.63 -10.07 -7.92
N PRO A 187 -7.47 -10.52 -6.66
CA PRO A 187 -8.46 -11.34 -5.96
C PRO A 187 -9.82 -10.66 -5.96
N THR A 188 -10.91 -11.35 -6.29
CA THR A 188 -12.25 -10.71 -6.44
C THR A 188 -12.88 -10.25 -5.12
N ASP A 189 -12.43 -10.84 -4.02
CA ASP A 189 -12.86 -10.63 -2.63
C ASP A 189 -12.06 -9.53 -1.90
N TRP A 190 -11.31 -8.70 -2.64
CA TRP A 190 -10.53 -7.60 -2.07
C TRP A 190 -11.38 -6.64 -1.20
N GLN A 191 -10.79 -6.16 -0.10
CA GLN A 191 -11.46 -5.30 0.89
C GLN A 191 -11.90 -3.97 0.30
N ARG A 192 -13.20 -3.68 0.38
CA ARG A 192 -13.80 -2.40 -0.02
C ARG A 192 -13.90 -1.46 1.17
N SER A 193 -13.75 -0.15 0.92
CA SER A 193 -13.91 0.89 1.94
C SER A 193 -15.01 1.87 1.53
N ASN A 194 -15.84 2.28 2.49
CA ASN A 194 -16.84 3.32 2.28
C ASN A 194 -16.21 4.68 1.94
N TYR A 195 -14.94 4.90 2.31
CA TYR A 195 -14.16 6.08 1.92
C TYR A 195 -13.90 6.14 0.40
N ASN A 196 -13.92 5.01 -0.32
CA ASN A 196 -13.84 5.01 -1.78
C ASN A 196 -15.20 5.25 -2.47
N ASN A 197 -16.28 5.45 -1.71
CA ASN A 197 -17.62 5.74 -2.22
C ASN A 197 -17.96 7.22 -2.02
N ARG A 198 -18.19 7.94 -3.13
CA ARG A 198 -18.52 9.37 -3.13
C ARG A 198 -19.71 9.74 -2.25
N GLN A 199 -20.73 8.87 -2.18
CA GLN A 199 -21.94 9.14 -1.40
C GLN A 199 -21.74 8.91 0.11
N ARG A 200 -20.80 8.04 0.48
CA ARG A 200 -20.56 7.65 1.89
C ARG A 200 -19.40 8.39 2.54
N LEU A 201 -18.36 8.75 1.77
CA LEU A 201 -17.13 9.34 2.31
C LEU A 201 -17.39 10.48 3.29
N LYS A 202 -18.28 11.42 2.94
CA LYS A 202 -18.58 12.57 3.80
C LYS A 202 -19.06 12.14 5.19
N GLN A 203 -20.01 11.21 5.23
CA GLN A 203 -20.60 10.72 6.46
C GLN A 203 -19.55 9.94 7.29
N GLU A 204 -18.77 9.07 6.65
CA GLU A 204 -17.72 8.30 7.32
C GLU A 204 -16.66 9.22 7.94
N LEU A 205 -16.22 10.24 7.21
CA LEU A 205 -15.21 11.18 7.67
C LEU A 205 -15.74 12.07 8.80
N GLU A 206 -16.95 12.61 8.67
CA GLU A 206 -17.58 13.44 9.71
C GLU A 206 -17.79 12.64 11.00
N ASP A 207 -18.15 11.36 10.90
CA ASP A 207 -18.25 10.44 12.03
C ASP A 207 -16.91 10.25 12.77
N VAL A 208 -15.79 10.08 12.03
CA VAL A 208 -14.45 10.04 12.66
C VAL A 208 -14.12 11.34 13.37
N ILE A 209 -14.28 12.49 12.69
CA ILE A 209 -13.96 13.80 13.26
C ILE A 209 -14.76 14.04 14.55
N ASN A 210 -16.03 13.65 14.55
CA ASN A 210 -16.89 13.78 15.71
C ASN A 210 -16.40 12.91 16.88
N ARG A 211 -16.23 11.60 16.66
CA ARG A 211 -15.98 10.61 17.72
C ARG A 211 -14.52 10.50 18.18
N VAL A 212 -13.55 10.88 17.35
CA VAL A 212 -12.13 10.75 17.72
C VAL A 212 -11.80 11.55 18.98
N ARG A 213 -11.20 10.88 19.97
CA ARG A 213 -10.81 11.47 21.25
C ARG A 213 -9.40 12.06 21.12
N ALA A 214 -9.29 13.24 20.50
CA ALA A 214 -8.02 13.93 20.31
C ALA A 214 -8.14 15.44 20.59
N ARG A 215 -7.10 16.07 21.15
CA ARG A 215 -7.05 17.54 21.33
C ARG A 215 -6.88 18.24 19.99
N TYR A 216 -6.02 17.69 19.13
CA TYR A 216 -5.79 18.15 17.77
C TYR A 216 -6.03 17.02 16.77
N VAL A 217 -6.67 17.35 15.66
CA VAL A 217 -6.81 16.46 14.50
C VAL A 217 -6.09 17.09 13.32
N LEU A 218 -5.17 16.34 12.74
CA LEU A 218 -4.52 16.65 11.47
C LEU A 218 -5.17 15.79 10.40
N LEU A 219 -5.82 16.42 9.43
CA LEU A 219 -6.40 15.72 8.27
C LEU A 219 -5.63 16.11 7.00
N SER A 220 -5.02 15.12 6.36
CA SER A 220 -4.41 15.25 5.04
C SER A 220 -5.45 15.00 3.95
N PHE A 221 -5.48 15.86 2.93
CA PHE A 221 -6.40 15.71 1.81
C PHE A 221 -5.89 16.41 0.55
N ASN A 222 -6.20 15.85 -0.61
CA ASN A 222 -5.85 16.43 -1.92
C ASN A 222 -7.07 17.04 -2.61
N ASN A 223 -6.87 18.08 -3.43
CA ASN A 223 -7.92 18.74 -4.19
C ASN A 223 -8.60 17.89 -5.30
N GLU A 224 -8.11 16.68 -5.57
CA GLU A 224 -8.71 15.69 -6.48
C GLU A 224 -9.58 14.65 -5.75
N GLY A 225 -9.81 14.83 -4.44
CA GLY A 225 -10.73 14.01 -3.67
C GLY A 225 -12.20 14.27 -3.99
N PHE A 226 -13.09 13.45 -3.44
CA PHE A 226 -14.54 13.62 -3.63
C PHE A 226 -15.12 14.84 -2.90
N LEU A 227 -14.47 15.29 -1.82
CA LEU A 227 -14.85 16.51 -1.09
C LEU A 227 -13.98 17.67 -1.53
N SER A 228 -14.61 18.81 -1.78
CA SER A 228 -13.89 20.06 -2.01
C SER A 228 -13.25 20.58 -0.73
N LYS A 229 -12.30 21.51 -0.86
CA LYS A 229 -11.74 22.24 0.28
C LYS A 229 -12.85 22.92 1.08
N GLU A 230 -13.81 23.52 0.39
CA GLU A 230 -14.94 24.23 0.99
C GLU A 230 -15.88 23.29 1.74
N ASP A 231 -16.10 22.07 1.24
CA ASP A 231 -16.88 21.05 1.95
C ASP A 231 -16.19 20.62 3.25
N LEU A 232 -14.88 20.43 3.21
CA LEU A 232 -14.07 20.06 4.38
C LEU A 232 -14.05 21.19 5.43
N ILE A 233 -13.86 22.45 5.01
CA ILE A 233 -13.93 23.61 5.91
C ILE A 233 -15.28 23.65 6.62
N LYS A 234 -16.38 23.62 5.85
CA LYS A 234 -17.75 23.65 6.40
C LYS A 234 -18.03 22.50 7.37
N MET A 235 -17.42 21.34 7.15
CA MET A 235 -17.56 20.18 8.04
C MET A 235 -16.73 20.36 9.31
N LEU A 236 -15.45 20.70 9.18
CA LEU A 236 -14.49 20.77 10.28
C LEU A 236 -14.74 21.96 11.21
N ASP A 237 -15.19 23.12 10.69
CA ASP A 237 -15.49 24.33 11.49
C ASP A 237 -16.56 24.08 12.57
N LYS A 238 -17.41 23.05 12.40
CA LYS A 238 -18.40 22.65 13.40
C LYS A 238 -17.77 22.10 14.68
N TYR A 239 -16.52 21.65 14.62
CA TYR A 239 -15.87 20.86 15.67
C TYR A 239 -14.76 21.60 16.42
N GLY A 240 -14.42 22.83 16.01
CA GLY A 240 -13.41 23.64 16.71
C GLY A 240 -12.71 24.68 15.83
N GLU A 241 -11.54 25.14 16.29
CA GLU A 241 -10.74 26.13 15.58
C GLU A 241 -9.93 25.45 14.47
N LEU A 242 -10.12 25.91 13.23
CA LEU A 242 -9.50 25.33 12.05
C LEU A 242 -8.35 26.21 11.52
N LYS A 243 -7.21 25.58 11.25
CA LYS A 243 -6.10 26.15 10.48
C LYS A 243 -5.81 25.25 9.27
N ILE A 244 -5.43 25.85 8.15
CA ILE A 244 -5.23 25.13 6.90
C ILE A 244 -3.87 25.49 6.34
N ILE A 245 -3.06 24.47 6.08
CA ILE A 245 -1.78 24.60 5.38
C ILE A 245 -1.98 24.04 3.97
N GLU A 246 -1.58 24.79 2.95
CA GLU A 246 -1.74 24.42 1.54
C GLU A 246 -0.37 24.35 0.87
N THR A 247 -0.10 23.27 0.15
CA THR A 247 1.13 23.10 -0.64
C THR A 247 0.80 22.67 -2.06
N LYS A 248 1.46 23.27 -3.04
CA LYS A 248 1.28 22.96 -4.47
C LYS A 248 2.32 21.93 -4.92
N TYR A 249 1.86 20.87 -5.58
CA TYR A 249 2.71 19.81 -6.14
C TYR A 249 2.45 19.59 -7.62
N ASN A 250 3.39 18.92 -8.30
CA ASN A 250 3.17 18.43 -9.66
C ASN A 250 2.25 17.20 -9.64
N ALA A 251 1.25 17.18 -10.52
CA ALA A 251 0.35 16.04 -10.66
C ALA A 251 1.10 14.79 -11.13
N TYR A 252 0.78 13.62 -10.57
CA TYR A 252 1.39 12.34 -10.98
C TYR A 252 1.06 12.00 -12.44
N ARG A 253 2.08 11.67 -13.24
CA ARG A 253 2.00 11.49 -14.71
C ARG A 253 2.12 10.04 -15.20
N GLY A 254 1.69 9.06 -14.42
CA GLY A 254 1.81 7.64 -14.80
C GLY A 254 0.74 7.09 -15.75
N SER A 255 -0.22 7.90 -16.23
CA SER A 255 -1.30 7.45 -17.11
C SER A 255 -1.30 8.16 -18.47
N ARG A 256 -1.81 7.49 -19.52
CA ARG A 256 -1.86 7.99 -20.90
C ARG A 256 -2.85 9.14 -21.12
N ASN A 257 -3.72 9.44 -20.13
CA ASN A 257 -4.79 10.44 -20.24
C ASN A 257 -4.47 11.72 -19.46
N LEU A 258 -3.48 12.48 -19.92
CA LEU A 258 -3.06 13.76 -19.29
C LEU A 258 -3.61 15.00 -20.01
N LYS A 259 -4.22 14.87 -21.20
CA LYS A 259 -4.54 16.00 -22.08
C LYS A 259 -5.44 17.08 -21.44
N ASN A 260 -6.27 16.73 -20.47
CA ASN A 260 -7.20 17.65 -19.78
C ASN A 260 -7.00 17.73 -18.26
N ARG A 261 -5.92 17.15 -17.72
CA ARG A 261 -5.66 17.18 -16.27
C ARG A 261 -4.73 18.34 -15.94
N SER A 262 -5.03 19.08 -14.87
CA SER A 262 -4.11 20.07 -14.33
C SER A 262 -2.74 19.45 -14.11
N ILE A 263 -1.67 20.14 -14.52
CA ILE A 263 -0.30 19.71 -14.27
C ILE A 263 0.10 19.84 -12.80
N HIS A 264 -0.73 20.48 -11.97
CA HIS A 264 -0.53 20.65 -10.54
C HIS A 264 -1.72 20.14 -9.74
N VAL A 265 -1.41 19.62 -8.56
CA VAL A 265 -2.38 19.31 -7.49
C VAL A 265 -2.05 20.15 -6.26
N LYS A 266 -3.03 20.29 -5.38
CA LYS A 266 -2.89 20.96 -4.09
C LYS A 266 -3.13 19.95 -2.99
N GLU A 267 -2.16 19.82 -2.11
CA GLU A 267 -2.27 19.09 -0.87
C GLU A 267 -2.66 20.07 0.24
N PHE A 268 -3.59 19.64 1.08
CA PHE A 268 -4.07 20.38 2.23
C PHE A 268 -3.77 19.58 3.49
N LEU A 269 -3.30 20.28 4.51
CA LEU A 269 -3.25 19.78 5.88
C LEU A 269 -4.15 20.66 6.73
N PHE A 270 -5.28 20.09 7.16
CA PHE A 270 -6.24 20.73 8.04
C PHE A 270 -5.86 20.42 9.49
N LEU A 271 -5.49 21.45 10.24
CA LEU A 271 -5.26 21.38 11.68
C LEU A 271 -6.51 21.87 12.40
N LEU A 272 -7.26 20.93 12.95
CA LEU A 272 -8.43 21.19 13.79
C LEU A 272 -8.02 21.08 15.26
N LYS A 273 -8.12 22.18 16.00
CA LYS A 273 -8.12 22.15 17.47
C LYS A 273 -9.54 21.89 17.94
N LYS A 274 -9.82 20.68 18.42
CA LYS A 274 -11.18 20.31 18.84
C LYS A 274 -11.61 21.17 20.02
N SER A 275 -12.83 21.69 19.97
CA SER A 275 -13.49 22.25 21.14
C SER A 275 -13.51 21.17 22.22
N SER A 276 -13.13 21.50 23.45
CA SER A 276 -13.13 20.55 24.57
C SER A 276 -14.47 19.81 24.58
N THR A 277 -14.42 18.51 24.32
CA THR A 277 -15.60 17.65 24.41
C THR A 277 -15.97 17.61 25.89
N GLN A 278 -17.16 18.09 26.24
CA GLN A 278 -17.73 17.83 27.57
C GLN A 278 -17.81 16.33 27.81
#